data_AF-A0A9E4QVI1-F1
#
_entry.id   AF-A0A9E4QVI1-F1
#
_cell.length_a   1.000
_cell.length_b   1.000
_cell.length_c   1.000
_cell.angle_alpha   90.00
_cell.angle_beta   90.00
_cell.angle_gamma   90.00
#
_symmetry.space_group_name_H-M   'P 1'
#
loop_
_entity.id
_entity.type
_entity.pdbx_description
1 polymer ?
#
loop_
_entity_poly.entity_id
_entity_poly.type
_entity_poly.pdbx_seq_one_letter_code
_entity_poly.pdbx_strand_id
1 'polypeptide(L)'
;LAAERLLAGVRPSETRSALGVVGEQLEAVLSDQHLFVHVGRGAEPESGRYWLADESGAAESLADRVEDAVLAKLRSSEGNTALEIDTGLCKQLPGLLTPDRRLVMAAIRSYAEFDSEDKVWRLRPEDQPEARKADVEQMLRLLGNLGARLGYQVSGTDEIEWRDEVHQSSLLFRVDETAKFGSVMRRRSGSAARVEAIVIPGGRGALVAEKTRRDLRLQSWLESGLRIIKFRHVRRLSEDTTLTRENLMERLALDPPGQEDPQLPLL
;
A
#
# COMPACT_ATOMS: atom_id res chain seq x y z
N LEU A 1 0.58 33.16 -3.81
CA LEU A 1 0.14 33.11 -5.23
C LEU A 1 -1.13 32.28 -5.47
N ALA A 2 -1.15 30.95 -5.38
CA ALA A 2 -2.40 30.17 -5.57
C ALA A 2 -3.43 30.43 -4.43
N ALA A 3 -2.99 30.37 -3.17
CA ALA A 3 -3.84 30.62 -1.99
C ALA A 3 -4.48 32.02 -1.97
N GLU A 4 -3.76 33.06 -2.40
CA GLU A 4 -4.26 34.45 -2.44
C GLU A 4 -5.29 34.66 -3.56
N ARG A 5 -5.14 33.98 -4.71
CA ARG A 5 -6.14 34.03 -5.79
C ARG A 5 -7.44 33.31 -5.40
N LEU A 6 -7.33 32.24 -4.61
CA LEU A 6 -8.47 31.48 -4.09
C LEU A 6 -9.29 32.28 -3.07
N LEU A 7 -8.62 33.00 -2.18
CA LEU A 7 -9.27 33.76 -1.09
C LEU A 7 -9.79 35.14 -1.52
N ALA A 8 -9.29 35.70 -2.63
CA ALA A 8 -9.71 37.02 -3.11
C ALA A 8 -11.18 37.09 -3.55
N GLY A 9 -11.81 35.95 -3.85
CA GLY A 9 -13.22 35.86 -4.24
C GLY A 9 -14.23 35.86 -3.07
N VAL A 10 -13.79 35.70 -1.81
CA VAL A 10 -14.68 35.44 -0.66
C VAL A 10 -15.33 36.72 -0.10
N ARG A 11 -15.53 37.76 -0.92
CA ARG A 11 -16.27 38.96 -0.45
C ARG A 11 -17.77 38.74 -0.66
N PRO A 12 -18.57 38.56 0.42
CA PRO A 12 -20.01 38.44 0.27
C PRO A 12 -20.58 39.71 -0.37
N SER A 13 -21.38 39.55 -1.41
CA SER A 13 -22.30 40.60 -1.88
C SER A 13 -23.61 40.49 -1.11
N GLU A 14 -24.32 41.60 -0.92
CA GLU A 14 -25.56 41.69 -0.11
C GLU A 14 -26.68 40.72 -0.55
N THR A 15 -26.56 40.12 -1.74
CA THR A 15 -27.58 39.26 -2.36
C THR A 15 -27.27 37.77 -2.31
N ARG A 16 -26.07 37.34 -1.92
CA ARG A 16 -25.69 35.92 -1.89
C ARG A 16 -25.40 35.44 -0.48
N SER A 17 -25.89 34.23 -0.15
CA SER A 17 -25.49 33.59 1.10
C SER A 17 -23.98 33.33 1.06
N ALA A 18 -23.28 33.65 2.16
CA ALA A 18 -21.84 33.43 2.25
C ALA A 18 -21.46 31.96 1.98
N LEU A 19 -22.33 31.02 2.37
CA LEU A 19 -22.16 29.58 2.10
C LEU A 19 -22.26 29.24 0.61
N GLY A 20 -23.17 29.88 -0.13
CA GLY A 20 -23.31 29.66 -1.58
C GLY A 20 -22.07 30.14 -2.35
N VAL A 21 -21.53 31.30 -1.99
CA VAL A 21 -20.29 31.83 -2.59
C VAL A 21 -19.09 30.92 -2.31
N VAL A 22 -18.98 30.40 -1.08
CA VAL A 22 -17.92 29.45 -0.71
C VAL A 22 -18.08 28.13 -1.48
N GLY A 23 -19.31 27.64 -1.64
CA GLY A 23 -19.61 26.42 -2.40
C GLY A 23 -19.19 26.54 -3.87
N GLU A 24 -19.61 27.60 -4.56
CA GLU A 24 -19.25 27.88 -5.96
C GLU A 24 -17.72 27.94 -6.15
N GLN A 25 -17.01 28.56 -5.21
CA GLN A 25 -15.54 28.67 -5.26
C GLN A 25 -14.86 27.32 -5.01
N LEU A 26 -15.35 26.56 -4.04
CA LEU A 26 -14.82 25.22 -3.79
C LEU A 26 -14.98 24.34 -5.03
N GLU A 27 -16.16 24.37 -5.65
CA GLU A 27 -16.46 23.61 -6.86
C GLU A 27 -15.56 24.01 -8.05
N ALA A 28 -15.36 25.31 -8.27
CA ALA A 28 -14.46 25.82 -9.32
C ALA A 28 -13.02 25.31 -9.14
N VAL A 29 -12.57 25.20 -7.89
CA VAL A 29 -11.21 24.78 -7.53
C VAL A 29 -11.03 23.28 -7.64
N LEU A 30 -11.99 22.52 -7.13
CA LEU A 30 -12.01 21.06 -7.23
C LEU A 30 -12.16 20.59 -8.68
N SER A 31 -12.76 21.41 -9.54
CA SER A 31 -12.88 21.14 -10.99
C SER A 31 -11.59 21.44 -11.78
N ASP A 32 -10.61 22.13 -11.19
CA ASP A 32 -9.34 22.41 -11.85
C ASP A 32 -8.46 21.16 -11.86
N GLN A 33 -8.40 20.50 -13.03
CA GLN A 33 -7.65 19.26 -13.25
C GLN A 33 -6.13 19.44 -13.16
N HIS A 34 -5.63 20.68 -13.20
CA HIS A 34 -4.21 20.98 -12.97
C HIS A 34 -3.85 21.00 -11.48
N LEU A 35 -4.84 21.17 -10.60
CA LEU A 35 -4.66 21.20 -9.15
C LEU A 35 -5.13 19.91 -8.49
N PHE A 36 -6.28 19.38 -8.91
CA PHE A 36 -6.90 18.22 -8.31
C PHE A 36 -7.26 17.14 -9.33
N VAL A 37 -7.08 15.89 -8.91
CA VAL A 37 -7.56 14.70 -9.60
C VAL A 37 -8.73 14.15 -8.82
N HIS A 38 -9.85 13.95 -9.50
CA HIS A 38 -11.02 13.26 -8.95
C HIS A 38 -10.77 11.75 -8.93
N VAL A 39 -11.11 11.12 -7.81
CA VAL A 39 -10.91 9.69 -7.55
C VAL A 39 -12.21 9.12 -6.99
N GLY A 40 -12.88 8.27 -7.77
CA GLY A 40 -14.12 7.60 -7.35
C GLY A 40 -15.13 7.51 -8.50
N ARG A 41 -16.34 7.07 -8.17
CA ARG A 41 -17.47 7.03 -9.12
C ARG A 41 -18.34 8.28 -8.95
N GLY A 42 -18.89 8.76 -10.06
CA GLY A 42 -19.72 9.96 -10.13
C GLY A 42 -18.92 11.16 -10.66
N ALA A 43 -19.60 12.07 -11.35
CA ALA A 43 -19.01 13.28 -11.92
C ALA A 43 -19.37 14.54 -11.11
N GLU A 44 -20.23 14.39 -10.09
CA GLU A 44 -20.64 15.49 -9.23
C GLU A 44 -19.53 15.81 -8.22
N PRO A 45 -19.34 17.08 -7.83
CA PRO A 45 -18.30 17.46 -6.89
C PRO A 45 -18.39 16.80 -5.51
N GLU A 46 -19.61 16.42 -5.12
CA GLU A 46 -19.90 15.75 -3.85
C GLU A 46 -19.69 14.23 -3.94
N SER A 47 -19.59 13.69 -5.15
CA SER A 47 -19.35 12.27 -5.39
C SER A 47 -17.85 12.00 -5.48
N GLY A 48 -17.33 11.00 -4.76
CA GLY A 48 -15.91 10.64 -4.82
C GLY A 48 -15.00 11.42 -3.87
N ARG A 49 -13.69 11.45 -4.18
CA ARG A 49 -12.65 12.13 -3.41
C ARG A 49 -11.71 12.88 -4.34
N TYR A 50 -11.00 13.85 -3.82
CA TYR A 50 -10.00 14.61 -4.57
C TYR A 50 -8.60 14.35 -4.03
N TRP A 51 -7.65 14.26 -4.95
CA TRP A 51 -6.22 14.20 -4.65
C TRP A 51 -5.48 15.30 -5.39
N LEU A 52 -4.24 15.59 -5.00
CA LEU A 52 -3.40 16.58 -5.67
C LEU A 52 -2.95 16.03 -7.04
N ALA A 53 -3.02 16.89 -8.08
CA ALA A 53 -2.49 16.57 -9.39
C ALA A 53 -0.94 16.51 -9.39
N ASP A 54 -0.31 17.41 -8.63
CA ASP A 54 1.12 17.34 -8.30
C ASP A 54 1.30 16.80 -6.87
N GLU A 55 1.82 15.58 -6.77
CA GLU A 55 2.05 14.90 -5.49
C GLU A 55 3.50 15.01 -4.99
N SER A 56 4.37 15.77 -5.67
CA SER A 56 5.78 15.92 -5.30
C SER A 56 5.98 16.48 -3.89
N GLY A 57 5.08 17.34 -3.42
CA GLY A 57 5.07 17.88 -2.06
C GLY A 57 4.24 17.09 -1.05
N ALA A 58 3.61 15.98 -1.44
CA ALA A 58 2.73 15.22 -0.56
C ALA A 58 3.54 14.34 0.41
N ALA A 59 3.20 14.42 1.70
CA ALA A 59 3.77 13.55 2.73
C ALA A 59 3.39 12.07 2.50
N GLU A 60 4.06 11.14 3.21
CA GLU A 60 3.61 9.75 3.27
C GLU A 60 2.19 9.64 3.82
N SER A 61 1.45 8.64 3.33
CA SER A 61 0.07 8.43 3.74
C SER A 61 -0.01 8.22 5.26
N LEU A 62 -1.09 8.68 5.88
CA LEU A 62 -1.31 8.44 7.32
C LEU A 62 -1.21 6.95 7.65
N ALA A 63 -1.70 6.08 6.76
CA ALA A 63 -1.65 4.64 6.99
C ALA A 63 -0.24 4.04 6.95
N ASP A 64 0.64 4.54 6.09
CA ASP A 64 2.06 4.14 6.07
C ASP A 64 2.79 4.64 7.32
N ARG A 65 2.50 5.89 7.76
CA ARG A 65 3.07 6.46 8.99
C ARG A 65 2.63 5.72 10.24
N VAL A 66 1.37 5.26 10.28
CA VAL A 66 0.85 4.44 11.37
C VAL A 66 1.54 3.09 11.41
N GLU A 67 1.71 2.44 10.25
CA GLU A 67 2.45 1.18 10.15
C GLU A 67 3.87 1.32 10.70
N ASP A 68 4.61 2.35 10.28
CA ASP A 68 5.96 2.63 10.78
C ASP A 68 5.98 2.84 12.31
N ALA A 69 5.04 3.65 12.82
CA ALA A 69 4.97 3.95 14.24
C ALA A 69 4.64 2.71 15.09
N VAL A 70 3.72 1.85 14.61
CA VAL A 70 3.41 0.57 15.26
C VAL A 70 4.64 -0.34 15.23
N LEU A 71 5.27 -0.50 14.08
CA LEU A 71 6.44 -1.37 13.94
C LEU A 71 7.60 -0.92 14.81
N ALA A 72 7.88 0.39 14.87
CA ALA A 72 8.90 0.97 15.74
C ALA A 72 8.60 0.67 17.21
N LYS A 73 7.34 0.81 17.65
CA LYS A 73 6.92 0.55 19.03
C LYS A 73 7.00 -0.94 19.41
N LEU A 74 6.70 -1.84 18.47
CA LEU A 74 6.81 -3.28 18.65
C LEU A 74 8.27 -3.74 18.68
N ARG A 75 9.17 -3.13 17.90
CA ARG A 75 10.60 -3.45 17.89
C ARG A 75 11.34 -2.92 19.12
N SER A 76 10.84 -1.85 19.74
CA SER A 76 11.51 -1.19 20.88
C SER A 76 11.10 -1.74 22.26
N SER A 77 10.22 -2.74 22.34
CA SER A 77 9.71 -3.28 23.61
C SER A 77 9.38 -4.77 23.48
N GLU A 78 9.55 -5.54 24.55
CA GLU A 78 9.24 -6.98 24.60
C GLU A 78 7.74 -7.28 24.69
N GLY A 79 6.91 -6.24 24.79
CA GLY A 79 5.46 -6.34 24.78
C GLY A 79 4.81 -4.97 24.99
N ASN A 80 3.68 -4.72 24.35
CA ASN A 80 2.87 -3.54 24.63
C ASN A 80 1.39 -3.90 24.60
N THR A 81 0.59 -3.27 25.45
CA THR A 81 -0.86 -3.31 25.30
C THR A 81 -1.29 -2.51 24.07
N ALA A 82 -2.44 -2.86 23.48
CA ALA A 82 -2.99 -2.08 22.36
C ALA A 82 -3.25 -0.62 22.74
N LEU A 83 -3.61 -0.35 24.00
CA LEU A 83 -3.86 1.00 24.51
C LEU A 83 -2.58 1.84 24.58
N GLU A 84 -1.45 1.25 24.99
CA GLU A 84 -0.16 1.95 25.03
C GLU A 84 0.33 2.32 23.64
N ILE A 85 0.18 1.40 22.67
CA ILE A 85 0.50 1.67 21.27
C ILE A 85 -0.39 2.81 20.75
N ASP A 86 -1.70 2.69 20.89
CA ASP A 86 -2.69 3.67 20.42
C ASP A 86 -2.46 5.07 21.02
N THR A 87 -2.26 5.14 22.34
CA THR A 87 -1.98 6.40 23.05
C THR A 87 -0.66 7.02 22.59
N GLY A 88 0.37 6.21 22.37
CA GLY A 88 1.65 6.68 21.83
C GLY A 88 1.50 7.26 20.43
N LEU A 89 0.75 6.57 19.56
CA LEU A 89 0.48 7.02 18.20
C LEU A 89 -0.34 8.31 18.16
N CYS A 90 -1.38 8.44 18.99
CA CYS A 90 -2.20 9.66 19.06
C CYS A 90 -1.37 10.90 19.47
N LYS A 91 -0.36 10.73 20.33
CA LYS A 91 0.57 11.80 20.70
C LYS A 91 1.54 12.16 19.58
N GLN A 92 2.02 11.16 18.83
CA GLN A 92 2.95 11.36 17.71
C GLN A 92 2.28 11.92 16.45
N LEU A 93 1.00 11.58 16.25
CA LEU A 93 0.20 11.95 15.09
C LEU A 93 -1.04 12.74 15.55
N PRO A 94 -0.90 14.00 15.98
CA PRO A 94 -2.02 14.79 16.51
C PRO A 94 -2.89 15.42 15.42
N GLY A 95 -4.09 15.86 15.81
CA GLY A 95 -5.00 16.63 14.96
C GLY A 95 -5.60 15.80 13.83
N LEU A 96 -5.53 16.31 12.59
CA LEU A 96 -6.04 15.60 11.41
C LEU A 96 -5.28 14.30 11.09
N LEU A 97 -4.16 14.05 11.78
CA LEU A 97 -3.35 12.86 11.63
C LEU A 97 -3.63 11.82 12.73
N THR A 98 -4.54 12.08 13.66
CA THR A 98 -4.86 11.10 14.70
C THR A 98 -5.49 9.86 14.06
N PRO A 99 -4.82 8.70 14.16
CA PRO A 99 -5.30 7.50 13.50
C PRO A 99 -6.51 6.97 14.25
N ASP A 100 -7.47 6.42 13.53
CA ASP A 100 -8.54 5.68 14.19
C ASP A 100 -8.06 4.28 14.59
N ARG A 101 -8.73 3.76 15.62
CA ARG A 101 -8.43 2.48 16.24
C ARG A 101 -8.42 1.30 15.27
N ARG A 102 -9.23 1.32 14.21
CA ARG A 102 -9.32 0.20 13.27
C ARG A 102 -8.02 0.04 12.47
N LEU A 103 -7.43 1.16 12.04
CA LEU A 103 -6.13 1.17 11.36
C LEU A 103 -4.99 0.74 12.30
N VAL A 104 -4.98 1.27 13.53
CA VAL A 104 -3.98 0.90 14.54
C VAL A 104 -4.03 -0.60 14.82
N MET A 105 -5.23 -1.15 15.06
CA MET A 105 -5.39 -2.59 15.30
C MET A 105 -5.05 -3.46 14.09
N ALA A 106 -5.36 -3.02 12.87
CA ALA A 106 -4.97 -3.74 11.66
C ALA A 106 -3.44 -3.80 11.51
N ALA A 107 -2.74 -2.70 11.83
CA ALA A 107 -1.28 -2.67 11.85
C ALA A 107 -0.71 -3.59 12.96
N ILE A 108 -1.20 -3.49 14.20
CA ILE A 108 -0.74 -4.36 15.30
C ILE A 108 -0.91 -5.84 14.92
N ARG A 109 -2.10 -6.24 14.47
CA ARG A 109 -2.39 -7.65 14.11
C ARG A 109 -1.56 -8.16 12.94
N SER A 110 -1.03 -7.25 12.10
CA SER A 110 -0.20 -7.63 10.98
C SER A 110 1.21 -8.05 11.42
N TYR A 111 1.75 -7.40 12.46
CA TYR A 111 3.14 -7.56 12.89
C TYR A 111 3.31 -8.31 14.21
N ALA A 112 2.24 -8.40 15.00
CA ALA A 112 2.28 -8.93 16.34
C ALA A 112 1.33 -10.11 16.53
N GLU A 113 1.66 -10.91 17.52
CA GLU A 113 0.77 -11.91 18.12
C GLU A 113 0.36 -11.43 19.52
N PHE A 114 -0.84 -11.85 19.95
CA PHE A 114 -1.36 -11.49 21.26
C PHE A 114 -1.00 -12.58 22.26
N ASP A 115 -0.22 -12.20 23.27
CA ASP A 115 0.08 -13.03 24.42
C ASP A 115 -1.07 -12.93 25.43
N SER A 116 -1.79 -14.03 25.65
CA SER A 116 -2.93 -14.06 26.55
C SER A 116 -2.57 -14.04 28.03
N GLU A 117 -1.37 -14.49 28.40
CA GLU A 117 -0.93 -14.55 29.80
C GLU A 117 -0.60 -13.14 30.28
N ASP A 118 0.25 -12.45 29.54
CA ASP A 118 0.71 -11.10 29.85
C ASP A 118 -0.25 -10.01 29.33
N LYS A 119 -1.23 -10.37 28.49
CA LYS A 119 -2.20 -9.47 27.84
C LYS A 119 -1.53 -8.37 27.01
N VAL A 120 -0.41 -8.70 26.37
CA VAL A 120 0.37 -7.79 25.54
C VAL A 120 0.49 -8.30 24.10
N TRP A 121 0.78 -7.39 23.18
CA TRP A 121 1.15 -7.71 21.81
C TRP A 121 2.67 -7.77 21.70
N ARG A 122 3.17 -8.87 21.15
CA ARG A 122 4.60 -9.12 20.93
C ARG A 122 4.87 -9.23 19.43
N LEU A 123 5.99 -8.68 18.97
CA LEU A 123 6.40 -8.84 17.58
C LEU A 123 6.52 -10.32 17.26
N ARG A 124 5.97 -10.75 16.13
CA ARG A 124 6.06 -12.16 15.73
C ARG A 124 7.52 -12.55 15.50
N PRO A 125 7.94 -13.78 15.84
CA PRO A 125 9.31 -14.22 15.62
C PRO A 125 9.76 -14.05 14.16
N GLU A 126 8.87 -14.32 13.21
CA GLU A 126 9.18 -14.17 11.79
C GLU A 126 9.26 -12.70 11.35
N ASP A 127 8.72 -11.74 12.11
CA ASP A 127 8.76 -10.30 11.81
C ASP A 127 9.97 -9.57 12.42
N GLN A 128 10.85 -10.31 13.10
CA GLN A 128 12.14 -9.80 13.56
C GLN A 128 13.00 -9.33 12.37
N PRO A 129 13.82 -8.27 12.54
CA PRO A 129 14.61 -7.69 11.45
C PRO A 129 15.48 -8.70 10.70
N GLU A 130 16.18 -9.58 11.42
CA GLU A 130 17.06 -10.59 10.82
C GLU A 130 16.27 -11.64 10.03
N ALA A 131 15.13 -12.08 10.57
CA ALA A 131 14.26 -13.05 9.92
C ALA A 131 13.63 -12.47 8.65
N ARG A 132 13.13 -11.22 8.70
CA ARG A 132 12.56 -10.55 7.52
C ARG A 132 13.61 -10.28 6.46
N LYS A 133 14.82 -9.88 6.83
CA LYS A 133 15.94 -9.73 5.90
C LYS A 133 16.24 -11.03 5.16
N ALA A 134 16.34 -12.14 5.89
CA ALA A 134 16.57 -13.46 5.30
C ALA A 134 15.42 -13.88 4.35
N ASP A 135 14.17 -13.60 4.72
CA ASP A 135 12.99 -13.84 3.88
C ASP A 135 13.04 -13.00 2.58
N VAL A 136 13.37 -11.72 2.66
CA VAL A 136 13.50 -10.83 1.49
C VAL A 136 14.58 -11.35 0.54
N GLU A 137 15.76 -11.66 1.06
CA GLU A 137 16.85 -12.23 0.27
C GLU A 137 16.46 -13.56 -0.38
N GLN A 138 15.69 -14.40 0.33
CA GLN A 138 15.14 -15.63 -0.25
C GLN A 138 14.21 -15.33 -1.42
N MET A 139 13.27 -14.38 -1.28
CA MET A 139 12.32 -14.04 -2.35
C MET A 139 13.03 -13.51 -3.59
N LEU A 140 14.02 -12.62 -3.42
CA LEU A 140 14.83 -12.11 -4.52
C LEU A 140 15.54 -13.25 -5.28
N ARG A 141 16.16 -14.20 -4.56
CA ARG A 141 16.78 -15.39 -5.17
C ARG A 141 15.77 -16.27 -5.92
N LEU A 142 14.60 -16.54 -5.31
CA LEU A 142 13.56 -17.36 -5.94
C LEU A 142 13.04 -16.71 -7.21
N LEU A 143 12.78 -15.40 -7.20
CA LEU A 143 12.35 -14.66 -8.39
C LEU A 143 13.44 -14.66 -9.46
N GLY A 144 14.70 -14.48 -9.09
CA GLY A 144 15.80 -14.54 -10.05
C GLY A 144 15.92 -15.91 -10.74
N ASN A 145 15.87 -16.99 -9.95
CA ASN A 145 15.93 -18.35 -10.46
C ASN A 145 14.69 -18.69 -11.32
N LEU A 146 13.51 -18.24 -10.90
CA LEU A 146 12.26 -18.48 -11.62
C LEU A 146 12.25 -17.78 -12.98
N GLY A 147 12.67 -16.52 -13.04
CA GLY A 147 12.77 -15.77 -14.30
C GLY A 147 13.74 -16.43 -15.28
N ALA A 148 14.93 -16.83 -14.80
CA ALA A 148 15.91 -17.55 -15.61
C ALA A 148 15.39 -18.91 -16.11
N ARG A 149 14.71 -19.68 -15.25
CA ARG A 149 14.09 -20.96 -15.60
C ARG A 149 13.03 -20.82 -16.70
N LEU A 150 12.30 -19.71 -16.70
CA LEU A 150 11.27 -19.40 -17.70
C LEU A 150 11.82 -18.72 -18.97
N GLY A 151 13.14 -18.51 -19.05
CA GLY A 151 13.81 -17.94 -20.22
C GLY A 151 13.79 -16.41 -20.32
N TYR A 152 13.49 -15.70 -19.23
CA TYR A 152 13.61 -14.24 -19.17
C TYR A 152 15.05 -13.80 -18.95
N GLN A 153 15.38 -12.60 -19.43
CA GLN A 153 16.58 -11.91 -18.98
C GLN A 153 16.34 -11.28 -17.63
N VAL A 154 17.06 -11.76 -16.61
CA VAL A 154 16.91 -11.29 -15.23
C VAL A 154 17.99 -10.27 -14.90
N SER A 155 17.60 -9.14 -14.33
CA SER A 155 18.52 -8.11 -13.84
C SER A 155 18.04 -7.46 -12.54
N GLY A 156 18.98 -6.85 -11.80
CA GLY A 156 18.70 -6.12 -10.56
C GLY A 156 19.04 -6.91 -9.29
N THR A 157 19.19 -6.18 -8.18
CA THR A 157 19.58 -6.74 -6.86
C THR A 157 18.49 -6.52 -5.81
N ASP A 158 18.06 -5.26 -5.64
CA ASP A 158 17.02 -4.89 -4.66
C ASP A 158 15.61 -5.00 -5.24
N GLU A 159 15.51 -4.87 -6.57
CA GLU A 159 14.32 -5.13 -7.37
C GLU A 159 14.74 -6.08 -8.50
N ILE A 160 13.90 -7.05 -8.82
CA ILE A 160 14.18 -8.04 -9.86
C ILE A 160 13.35 -7.68 -11.10
N GLU A 161 14.02 -7.38 -12.21
CA GLU A 161 13.37 -7.16 -13.50
C GLU A 161 13.56 -8.39 -14.39
N TRP A 162 12.45 -8.90 -14.94
CA TRP A 162 12.42 -9.91 -15.98
C TRP A 162 12.09 -9.22 -17.30
N ARG A 163 13.04 -9.22 -18.24
CA ARG A 163 12.86 -8.66 -19.58
C ARG A 163 12.60 -9.74 -20.61
N ASP A 164 11.63 -9.45 -21.45
CA ASP A 164 11.25 -10.21 -22.62
C ASP A 164 11.71 -9.46 -23.87
N GLU A 165 12.82 -9.89 -24.47
CA GLU A 165 13.32 -9.25 -25.70
C GLU A 165 12.39 -9.47 -26.91
N VAL A 166 11.63 -10.57 -26.92
CA VAL A 166 10.77 -10.94 -28.04
C VAL A 166 9.53 -10.05 -28.07
N HIS A 167 8.88 -9.88 -26.92
CA HIS A 167 7.66 -9.09 -26.79
C HIS A 167 7.91 -7.65 -26.32
N GLN A 168 9.16 -7.27 -26.11
CA GLN A 168 9.58 -5.96 -25.60
C GLN A 168 8.85 -5.54 -24.33
N SER A 169 8.52 -6.52 -23.47
CA SER A 169 7.83 -6.31 -22.20
C SER A 169 8.75 -6.59 -21.02
N SER A 170 8.46 -6.01 -19.86
CA SER A 170 9.16 -6.37 -18.63
C SER A 170 8.25 -6.49 -17.42
N LEU A 171 8.63 -7.39 -16.52
CA LEU A 171 8.02 -7.52 -15.20
C LEU A 171 9.03 -7.08 -14.15
N LEU A 172 8.67 -6.08 -13.35
CA LEU A 172 9.47 -5.63 -12.21
C LEU A 172 8.84 -6.14 -10.91
N PHE A 173 9.64 -6.81 -10.10
CA PHE A 173 9.29 -7.27 -8.77
C PHE A 173 10.06 -6.46 -7.72
N ARG A 174 9.35 -5.70 -6.89
CA ARG A 174 9.91 -5.11 -5.67
C ARG A 174 9.56 -6.00 -4.49
N VAL A 175 10.53 -6.37 -3.67
CA VAL A 175 10.29 -7.20 -2.48
C VAL A 175 10.34 -6.32 -1.24
N ASP A 176 9.23 -6.21 -0.52
CA ASP A 176 9.10 -5.36 0.67
C ASP A 176 8.68 -6.19 1.90
N GLU A 177 9.21 -5.87 3.09
CA GLU A 177 8.80 -6.50 4.36
C GLU A 177 7.55 -5.87 4.99
N THR A 178 7.12 -4.71 4.45
CA THR A 178 6.01 -3.89 4.95
C THR A 178 4.89 -3.76 3.92
N ALA A 179 3.73 -3.26 4.34
CA ALA A 179 2.60 -2.92 3.48
C ALA A 179 2.63 -1.43 3.07
N LYS A 180 3.81 -0.81 2.93
CA LYS A 180 3.94 0.62 2.59
C LYS A 180 3.79 0.84 1.10
N PHE A 181 2.77 1.59 0.69
CA PHE A 181 2.46 1.79 -0.73
C PHE A 181 2.66 3.22 -1.23
N GLY A 182 2.76 4.22 -0.34
CA GLY A 182 2.83 5.63 -0.72
C GLY A 182 3.99 5.95 -1.67
N SER A 183 5.16 5.34 -1.48
CA SER A 183 6.32 5.55 -2.36
C SER A 183 6.21 4.81 -3.71
N VAL A 184 5.43 3.72 -3.76
CA VAL A 184 5.21 2.94 -4.99
C VAL A 184 4.20 3.64 -5.87
N MET A 185 3.11 4.15 -5.28
CA MET A 185 2.07 4.87 -5.99
C MET A 185 2.57 6.18 -6.61
N ARG A 186 3.61 6.82 -6.03
CA ARG A 186 4.25 8.01 -6.59
C ARG A 186 5.14 7.77 -7.79
N ARG A 187 5.67 6.54 -7.95
CA ARG A 187 6.61 6.19 -9.02
C ARG A 187 5.92 5.88 -10.37
N ARG A 188 4.73 6.44 -10.61
CA ARG A 188 3.97 6.23 -11.87
C ARG A 188 4.71 6.83 -13.06
N SER A 189 5.63 6.07 -13.61
CA SER A 189 6.20 6.26 -14.93
C SER A 189 6.55 4.89 -15.49
N GLY A 190 5.53 4.20 -16.00
CA GLY A 190 5.68 2.93 -16.68
C GLY A 190 5.13 3.05 -18.09
N SER A 191 5.93 2.69 -19.09
CA SER A 191 5.43 2.33 -20.41
C SER A 191 4.37 1.22 -20.26
N ALA A 192 3.36 1.18 -21.13
CA ALA A 192 2.34 0.13 -21.13
C ALA A 192 2.92 -1.30 -21.21
N ALA A 193 4.19 -1.44 -21.63
CA ALA A 193 4.92 -2.70 -21.72
C ALA A 193 5.59 -3.17 -20.41
N ARG A 194 5.55 -2.36 -19.32
CA ARG A 194 6.14 -2.71 -18.01
C ARG A 194 5.05 -2.99 -16.98
N VAL A 195 5.06 -4.20 -16.43
CA VAL A 195 4.19 -4.60 -15.31
C VAL A 195 5.00 -4.56 -14.03
N GLU A 196 4.50 -3.86 -13.00
CA GLU A 196 5.15 -3.78 -11.70
C GLU A 196 4.32 -4.48 -10.63
N ALA A 197 4.96 -5.36 -9.87
CA ALA A 197 4.37 -6.07 -8.74
C ALA A 197 5.22 -5.89 -7.48
N ILE A 198 4.55 -5.70 -6.35
CA ILE A 198 5.16 -5.70 -5.03
C ILE A 198 4.97 -7.08 -4.42
N VAL A 199 6.03 -7.65 -3.90
CA VAL A 199 6.07 -8.93 -3.25
C VAL A 199 6.17 -8.68 -1.75
N ILE A 200 5.19 -9.15 -0.96
CA ILE A 200 5.09 -8.85 0.49
C ILE A 200 4.80 -10.10 1.35
N PRO A 201 5.09 -10.08 2.66
CA PRO A 201 4.67 -11.15 3.56
C PRO A 201 3.15 -11.33 3.58
N GLY A 202 2.69 -12.59 3.68
CA GLY A 202 1.26 -12.89 3.71
C GLY A 202 0.51 -12.24 4.88
N GLY A 203 1.17 -12.09 6.03
CA GLY A 203 0.62 -11.42 7.23
C GLY A 203 0.27 -9.94 7.03
N ARG A 204 0.70 -9.32 5.92
CA ARG A 204 0.34 -7.95 5.55
C ARG A 204 -1.07 -7.83 4.96
N GLY A 205 -1.70 -8.92 4.53
CA GLY A 205 -2.96 -8.91 3.76
C GLY A 205 -4.09 -8.11 4.41
N ALA A 206 -4.33 -8.29 5.72
CA ALA A 206 -5.36 -7.57 6.45
C ALA A 206 -5.08 -6.05 6.53
N LEU A 207 -3.82 -5.66 6.69
CA LEU A 207 -3.41 -4.26 6.67
C LEU A 207 -3.56 -3.65 5.27
N VAL A 208 -3.19 -4.38 4.21
CA VAL A 208 -3.45 -3.96 2.81
C VAL A 208 -4.93 -3.70 2.59
N ALA A 209 -5.81 -4.62 3.03
CA ALA A 209 -7.25 -4.44 2.90
C ALA A 209 -7.74 -3.21 3.67
N GLU A 210 -7.23 -2.97 4.88
CA GLU A 210 -7.57 -1.78 5.66
C GLU A 210 -7.14 -0.48 4.99
N LYS A 211 -5.92 -0.45 4.41
CA LYS A 211 -5.42 0.69 3.63
C LYS A 211 -6.26 0.94 2.38
N THR A 212 -6.59 -0.13 1.66
CA THR A 212 -7.38 -0.08 0.42
C THR A 212 -8.77 0.51 0.65
N ARG A 213 -9.44 0.12 1.74
CA ARG A 213 -10.75 0.69 2.10
C ARG A 213 -10.72 2.21 2.32
N ARG A 214 -9.56 2.77 2.71
CA ARG A 214 -9.42 4.18 3.09
C ARG A 214 -8.96 5.06 1.93
N ASP A 215 -8.17 4.49 1.04
CA ASP A 215 -7.52 5.19 -0.05
C ASP A 215 -8.01 4.64 -1.40
N LEU A 216 -8.92 5.38 -2.03
CA LEU A 216 -9.47 5.04 -3.35
C LEU A 216 -8.40 5.02 -4.45
N ARG A 217 -7.27 5.72 -4.26
CA ARG A 217 -6.15 5.66 -5.20
C ARG A 217 -5.44 4.32 -5.08
N LEU A 218 -5.25 3.83 -3.86
CA LEU A 218 -4.66 2.51 -3.62
C LEU A 218 -5.59 1.42 -4.16
N GLN A 219 -6.90 1.55 -3.94
CA GLN A 219 -7.89 0.66 -4.55
C GLN A 219 -7.77 0.65 -6.08
N SER A 220 -7.81 1.81 -6.72
CA SER A 220 -7.70 1.93 -8.19
C SER A 220 -6.37 1.36 -8.70
N TRP A 221 -5.29 1.56 -7.95
CA TRP A 221 -3.99 1.01 -8.27
C TRP A 221 -4.00 -0.52 -8.21
N LEU A 222 -4.54 -1.12 -7.14
CA LEU A 222 -4.68 -2.58 -7.00
C LEU A 222 -5.59 -3.20 -8.06
N GLU A 223 -6.65 -2.50 -8.47
CA GLU A 223 -7.58 -2.98 -9.50
C GLU A 223 -7.01 -2.88 -10.93
N SER A 224 -5.93 -2.12 -11.14
CA SER A 224 -5.34 -1.88 -12.47
C SER A 224 -4.48 -3.04 -13.01
N GLY A 225 -4.40 -4.18 -12.32
CA GLY A 225 -3.71 -5.38 -12.78
C GLY A 225 -2.98 -6.13 -11.66
N LEU A 226 -1.97 -6.93 -12.04
CA LEU A 226 -1.09 -7.57 -11.06
C LEU A 226 -0.29 -6.49 -10.31
N ARG A 227 -0.47 -6.42 -9.00
CA ARG A 227 0.19 -5.43 -8.13
C ARG A 227 0.80 -5.99 -6.87
N ILE A 228 0.22 -7.04 -6.31
CA ILE A 228 0.69 -7.65 -5.06
C ILE A 228 0.82 -9.16 -5.24
N ILE A 229 1.95 -9.71 -4.79
CA ILE A 229 2.22 -11.14 -4.72
C ILE A 229 2.66 -11.46 -3.28
N LYS A 230 2.11 -12.51 -2.67
CA LYS A 230 2.52 -12.91 -1.31
C LYS A 230 3.80 -13.77 -1.36
N PHE A 231 4.65 -13.70 -0.33
CA PHE A 231 5.88 -14.51 -0.23
C PHE A 231 5.60 -16.02 -0.41
N ARG A 232 4.52 -16.51 0.21
CA ARG A 232 4.10 -17.91 0.06
C ARG A 232 3.80 -18.29 -1.39
N HIS A 233 3.29 -17.36 -2.19
CA HIS A 233 2.95 -17.62 -3.59
C HIS A 233 4.22 -17.73 -4.44
N VAL A 234 5.21 -16.85 -4.22
CA VAL A 234 6.52 -16.96 -4.88
C VAL A 234 7.18 -18.32 -4.59
N ARG A 235 7.14 -18.78 -3.34
CA ARG A 235 7.65 -20.10 -2.95
C ARG A 235 6.94 -21.23 -3.73
N ARG A 236 5.60 -21.23 -3.74
CA ARG A 236 4.80 -22.21 -4.51
C ARG A 236 5.15 -22.20 -6.00
N LEU A 237 5.25 -21.01 -6.62
CA LEU A 237 5.60 -20.88 -8.03
C LEU A 237 7.02 -21.38 -8.35
N SER A 238 7.95 -21.21 -7.42
CA SER A 238 9.32 -21.70 -7.59
C SER A 238 9.41 -23.24 -7.57
N GLU A 239 8.49 -23.90 -6.85
CA GLU A 239 8.39 -25.35 -6.76
C GLU A 239 7.52 -25.95 -7.88
N ASP A 240 6.62 -25.17 -8.48
CA ASP A 240 5.76 -25.61 -9.59
C ASP A 240 6.61 -25.89 -10.84
N THR A 241 6.62 -27.16 -11.28
CA THR A 241 7.30 -27.63 -12.51
C THR A 241 6.42 -27.51 -13.76
N THR A 242 5.13 -27.24 -13.59
CA THR A 242 4.15 -27.02 -14.66
C THR A 242 4.04 -25.55 -15.07
N LEU A 243 4.72 -24.66 -14.32
CA LEU A 243 4.78 -23.24 -14.64
C LEU A 243 5.56 -23.04 -15.94
N THR A 244 4.93 -22.39 -16.91
CA THR A 244 5.53 -22.03 -18.18
C THR A 244 5.37 -20.53 -18.41
N ARG A 245 6.00 -20.04 -19.47
CA ARG A 245 5.90 -18.62 -19.83
C ARG A 245 4.47 -18.23 -20.20
N GLU A 246 3.76 -19.13 -20.89
CA GLU A 246 2.42 -18.92 -21.41
C GLU A 246 1.38 -18.83 -20.29
N ASN A 247 1.55 -19.60 -19.21
CA ASN A 247 0.61 -19.62 -18.09
C ASN A 247 1.04 -18.71 -16.92
N LEU A 248 2.19 -18.04 -17.01
CA LEU A 248 2.78 -17.25 -15.92
C LEU A 248 1.83 -16.18 -15.39
N MET A 249 1.25 -15.36 -16.25
CA MET A 249 0.42 -14.23 -15.84
C MET A 249 -0.86 -14.69 -15.12
N GLU A 250 -1.47 -15.77 -15.61
CA GLU A 250 -2.62 -16.39 -14.96
C GLU A 250 -2.22 -16.94 -13.59
N ARG A 251 -1.10 -17.68 -13.51
CA ARG A 251 -0.59 -18.26 -12.27
C ARG A 251 -0.21 -17.20 -11.22
N LEU A 252 0.34 -16.07 -11.63
CA LEU A 252 0.66 -14.95 -10.74
C LEU A 252 -0.61 -14.31 -10.13
N ALA A 253 -1.74 -14.35 -10.83
CA ALA A 253 -2.99 -13.73 -10.38
C ALA A 253 -3.80 -14.57 -9.37
N LEU A 254 -3.42 -15.84 -9.10
CA LEU A 254 -4.23 -16.79 -8.31
C LEU A 254 -4.23 -16.59 -6.78
N ASP A 255 -3.32 -15.81 -6.19
CA ASP A 255 -3.33 -15.50 -4.73
C ASP A 255 -3.52 -13.99 -4.49
N PRO A 256 -4.75 -13.45 -4.73
CA PRO A 256 -5.00 -12.02 -4.60
C PRO A 256 -4.79 -11.51 -3.16
N PRO A 257 -4.40 -10.25 -2.98
CA PRO A 257 -4.28 -9.63 -1.66
C PRO A 257 -5.64 -9.61 -0.95
N GLY A 258 -5.68 -10.01 0.33
CA GLY A 258 -6.88 -9.93 1.19
C GLY A 258 -7.57 -11.26 1.52
N GLN A 259 -7.29 -12.36 0.81
CA GLN A 259 -7.70 -13.70 1.26
C GLN A 259 -6.71 -14.23 2.32
N GLU A 260 -7.19 -14.33 3.57
CA GLU A 260 -6.61 -15.21 4.58
C GLU A 260 -6.87 -16.66 4.13
N ASP A 261 -5.85 -17.53 4.24
CA ASP A 261 -6.13 -18.97 4.18
C ASP A 261 -6.99 -19.28 5.42
N PRO A 262 -8.04 -20.12 5.32
CA PRO A 262 -8.67 -20.64 6.53
C PRO A 262 -7.57 -21.28 7.36
N GLN A 263 -7.35 -20.78 8.58
CA GLN A 263 -6.55 -21.51 9.56
C GLN A 263 -7.20 -22.89 9.67
N LEU A 264 -6.54 -23.92 9.15
CA LEU A 264 -6.91 -25.29 9.46
C LEU A 264 -6.80 -25.39 10.99
N PRO A 265 -7.89 -25.69 11.71
CA PRO A 265 -7.77 -25.97 13.14
C PRO A 265 -6.80 -27.14 13.25
N LEU A 266 -5.77 -26.97 14.07
CA LEU A 266 -4.91 -28.08 14.46
C LEU A 266 -5.82 -29.14 15.10
N LEU A 267 -6.01 -30.26 14.40
CA LEU A 267 -6.60 -31.49 14.94
C LEU A 267 -5.53 -32.27 15.69
#